data_AF-A0A6C8GTQ2-F1
#
_entry.id   AF-A0A6C8GTQ2-F1
#
_cell.length_a   1.000
_cell.length_b   1.000
_cell.length_c   1.000
_cell.angle_alpha   90.00
_cell.angle_beta   90.00
_cell.angle_gamma   90.00
#
_symmetry.space_group_name_H-M   'P 1'
#
loop_
_entity.id
_entity.type
_entity.pdbx_description
1 polymer ?
#
loop_
_entity_poly.entity_id
_entity_poly.type
_entity_poly.pdbx_seq_one_letter_code
_entity_poly.pdbx_strand_id
1 'polypeptide(L)'
;MQHLDIAELVRSALEVSGCDPSLIGGIDSHSTIVLDLFALPSICISVKDDDVWIWAQLGADSMVVLQQRAYEILMTIMEGCHFARRQQFFYSV
;
A
#
# COMPACT_ATOMS: atom_id res chain seq x y z
N MET A 1 -16.39 -9.77 -7.81
CA MET A 1 -16.20 -8.32 -7.61
C MET A 1 -16.46 -7.60 -8.94
N GLN A 2 -17.70 -7.54 -9.43
CA GLN A 2 -17.97 -7.02 -10.79
C GLN A 2 -18.15 -5.50 -10.88
N HIS A 3 -18.05 -4.76 -9.77
CA HIS A 3 -18.18 -3.30 -9.76
C HIS A 3 -17.48 -2.68 -8.53
N LEU A 4 -16.22 -3.06 -8.29
CA LEU A 4 -15.43 -2.38 -7.27
C LEU A 4 -14.83 -1.12 -7.89
N ASP A 5 -15.36 0.05 -7.52
CA ASP A 5 -14.69 1.32 -7.82
C ASP A 5 -13.63 1.58 -6.74
N ILE A 6 -12.40 1.20 -7.03
CA ILE A 6 -11.27 1.39 -6.10
C ILE A 6 -11.04 2.87 -5.80
N ALA A 7 -11.35 3.78 -6.75
CA ALA A 7 -11.18 5.21 -6.55
C ALA A 7 -12.15 5.76 -5.51
N GLU A 8 -13.41 5.32 -5.56
CA GLU A 8 -14.42 5.68 -4.56
C GLU A 8 -14.08 5.09 -3.19
N LEU A 9 -13.62 3.84 -3.14
CA LEU A 9 -13.22 3.19 -1.90
C LEU A 9 -12.06 3.93 -1.21
N VAL A 10 -11.02 4.29 -1.96
CA VAL A 10 -9.88 5.05 -1.42
C VAL A 10 -10.32 6.43 -0.95
N ARG A 11 -11.16 7.14 -1.72
CA ARG A 11 -11.69 8.45 -1.32
C ARG A 11 -12.46 8.36 0.00
N SER A 12 -13.37 7.39 0.13
CA SER A 12 -14.15 7.19 1.35
C SER A 12 -13.27 6.82 2.55
N ALA A 13 -12.27 5.95 2.35
CA ALA A 13 -11.33 5.59 3.42
C ALA A 13 -10.48 6.79 3.89
N LEU A 14 -10.03 7.65 2.97
CA LEU A 14 -9.29 8.87 3.29
C LEU A 14 -10.17 9.89 4.03
N GLU A 15 -11.43 10.04 3.64
CA GLU A 15 -12.40 10.89 4.34
C GLU A 15 -12.64 10.40 5.77
N VAL A 16 -12.85 9.10 5.98
CA VAL A 16 -12.95 8.49 7.31
C VAL A 16 -11.67 8.69 8.14
N SER A 17 -10.51 8.72 7.49
CA SER A 17 -9.22 8.98 8.14
C SER A 17 -8.99 10.45 8.49
N GLY A 18 -9.88 11.35 8.06
CA GLY A 18 -9.74 12.80 8.29
C GLY A 18 -8.76 13.49 7.34
N CYS A 19 -8.43 12.87 6.20
CA CYS A 19 -7.60 13.50 5.19
C CYS A 19 -8.35 14.66 4.50
N ASP A 20 -7.63 15.72 4.18
CA ASP A 20 -8.18 16.87 3.47
C ASP A 20 -8.61 16.45 2.04
N PRO A 21 -9.90 16.55 1.68
CA PRO A 21 -10.39 16.16 0.37
C PRO A 21 -9.76 16.97 -0.77
N SER A 22 -9.23 18.16 -0.50
CA SER A 22 -8.57 19.00 -1.50
C SER A 22 -7.23 18.42 -1.99
N LEU A 23 -6.61 17.53 -1.20
CA LEU A 23 -5.40 16.79 -1.58
C LEU A 23 -5.71 15.56 -2.44
N ILE A 24 -6.98 15.14 -2.50
CA ILE A 24 -7.44 14.01 -3.29
C ILE A 24 -7.64 14.50 -4.73
N GLY A 25 -6.59 14.38 -5.54
CA GLY A 25 -6.61 14.71 -6.96
C GLY A 25 -7.54 13.81 -7.80
N GLY A 26 -7.40 13.88 -9.12
CA GLY A 26 -8.11 13.00 -10.04
C GLY A 26 -7.63 11.55 -9.88
N ILE A 27 -8.31 10.78 -9.03
CA ILE A 27 -8.11 9.34 -8.91
C ILE A 27 -8.94 8.66 -10.00
N ASP A 28 -8.29 7.91 -10.89
CA ASP A 28 -8.96 7.05 -11.86
C ASP A 28 -9.05 5.60 -11.35
N SER A 29 -10.03 4.85 -11.85
CA SER A 29 -10.28 3.46 -11.44
C SER A 29 -9.40 2.45 -12.20
N HIS A 30 -8.55 2.92 -13.12
CA HIS A 30 -7.82 2.11 -14.10
C HIS A 30 -6.31 2.19 -13.98
N SER A 31 -5.78 3.17 -13.24
CA SER A 31 -4.36 3.36 -12.97
C SER A 31 -4.05 3.08 -11.50
N THR A 32 -2.76 3.02 -11.19
CA THR A 32 -2.29 2.96 -9.81
C THR A 32 -2.59 4.28 -9.11
N ILE A 33 -3.32 4.21 -8.01
CA ILE A 33 -3.54 5.33 -7.09
C ILE A 33 -2.29 5.47 -6.24
N VAL A 34 -1.72 6.69 -6.19
CA VAL A 34 -0.52 6.98 -5.41
C VAL A 34 -0.87 7.95 -4.29
N LEU A 35 -0.54 7.58 -3.06
CA LEU A 35 -0.66 8.41 -1.87
C LEU A 35 0.73 8.86 -1.45
N ASP A 36 1.03 10.14 -1.69
CA ASP A 36 2.29 10.73 -1.25
C ASP A 36 2.23 11.08 0.24
N LEU A 37 3.21 10.56 0.98
CA LEU A 37 3.32 10.74 2.42
C LEU A 37 4.49 11.65 2.75
N PHE A 38 4.34 12.47 3.79
CA PHE A 38 5.44 13.30 4.27
C PHE A 38 6.54 12.43 4.89
N ALA A 39 7.75 12.48 4.33
CA ALA A 39 8.94 11.77 4.80
C ALA A 39 8.82 10.23 4.84
N LEU A 40 7.87 9.65 4.11
CA LEU A 40 7.68 8.21 3.97
C LEU A 40 7.56 7.84 2.48
N PRO A 41 7.84 6.58 2.11
CA PRO A 41 7.56 6.11 0.76
C PRO A 41 6.09 6.28 0.40
N SER A 42 5.82 6.68 -0.84
CA SER A 42 4.46 6.76 -1.34
C SER A 42 3.80 5.38 -1.30
N ILE A 43 2.53 5.34 -0.87
CA ILE A 43 1.72 4.13 -0.87
C ILE A 43 1.00 4.05 -2.21
N CYS A 44 1.15 2.93 -2.90
CA CYS A 44 0.50 2.64 -4.15
C CYS A 44 -0.65 1.65 -3.93
N ILE A 45 -1.78 1.91 -4.58
CA ILE A 45 -2.98 1.07 -4.56
C ILE A 45 -3.38 0.77 -6.01
N SER A 46 -3.56 -0.49 -6.36
CA SER A 46 -4.00 -0.91 -7.70
C SER A 46 -4.85 -2.16 -7.64
N VAL A 47 -5.60 -2.36 -8.71
CA VAL A 47 -6.31 -3.60 -8.97
C VAL A 47 -5.54 -4.37 -10.03
N LYS A 48 -5.16 -5.61 -9.72
CA LYS A 48 -4.49 -6.51 -10.65
C LYS A 48 -5.07 -7.91 -10.49
N ASP A 49 -5.51 -8.50 -11.60
CA ASP A 49 -6.10 -9.85 -11.64
C ASP A 49 -7.24 -10.04 -10.62
N ASP A 50 -8.14 -9.05 -10.52
CA ASP A 50 -9.25 -8.95 -9.55
C ASP A 50 -8.84 -8.85 -8.06
N ASP A 51 -7.55 -8.77 -7.76
CA ASP A 51 -7.01 -8.53 -6.41
C ASP A 51 -6.63 -7.05 -6.23
N VAL A 52 -6.96 -6.49 -5.06
CA VAL A 52 -6.48 -5.16 -4.64
C VAL A 52 -5.12 -5.31 -3.98
N TRP A 53 -4.13 -4.60 -4.53
CA TRP A 53 -2.78 -4.54 -3.99
C TRP A 53 -2.56 -3.20 -3.31
N ILE A 54 -1.93 -3.23 -2.14
CA ILE A 54 -1.39 -2.07 -1.44
C ILE A 54 0.10 -2.34 -1.25
N TRP A 55 0.97 -1.47 -1.77
CA TRP A 55 2.42 -1.64 -1.68
C TRP A 55 3.14 -0.30 -1.63
N ALA A 56 4.40 -0.33 -1.19
CA ALA A 56 5.28 0.82 -1.18
C ALA A 56 6.72 0.36 -1.50
N GLN A 57 7.49 1.20 -2.20
CA GLN A 57 8.89 0.90 -2.47
C GLN A 57 9.77 1.40 -1.32
N LEU A 58 10.41 0.48 -0.60
CA LEU A 58 11.24 0.82 0.55
C LEU A 58 12.66 1.28 0.15
N GLY A 59 12.78 2.35 -0.64
CA GLY A 59 14.06 3.03 -0.94
C GLY A 59 15.05 2.25 -1.83
N ALA A 60 16.05 2.98 -2.37
CA ALA A 60 17.03 2.46 -3.33
C ALA A 60 18.16 1.61 -2.69
N ASP A 61 18.54 1.91 -1.45
CA ASP A 61 19.61 1.19 -0.72
C ASP A 61 19.09 -0.02 0.08
N SER A 62 17.86 -0.45 -0.21
CA SER A 62 17.14 -1.46 0.55
C SER A 62 17.88 -2.79 0.64
N MET A 63 18.71 -3.15 -0.35
CA MET A 63 19.41 -4.45 -0.35
C MET A 63 20.54 -4.54 0.65
N VAL A 64 21.33 -3.49 0.81
CA VAL A 64 22.42 -3.48 1.80
C VAL A 64 21.83 -3.45 3.21
N VAL A 65 20.77 -2.65 3.41
CA VAL A 65 20.06 -2.59 4.69
C VAL A 65 19.33 -3.90 4.98
N LEU A 66 18.71 -4.52 3.98
CA LEU A 66 18.02 -5.81 4.12
C LEU A 66 19.00 -6.89 4.57
N GLN A 67 20.21 -6.96 4.01
CA GLN A 67 21.22 -7.93 4.45
C GLN A 67 21.56 -7.78 5.94
N GLN A 68 21.48 -6.57 6.49
CA GLN A 68 21.77 -6.29 7.90
C GLN A 68 20.55 -6.41 8.82
N ARG A 69 19.33 -6.22 8.28
CA ARG A 69 18.08 -6.12 9.06
C ARG A 69 17.04 -7.20 8.70
N ALA A 70 17.42 -8.20 7.91
CA ALA A 70 16.52 -9.27 7.46
C ALA A 70 15.80 -9.97 8.62
N TYR A 71 16.48 -10.18 9.75
CA TYR A 71 15.86 -10.81 10.92
C TYR A 71 14.73 -9.95 11.49
N GLU A 72 14.95 -8.65 11.67
CA GLU A 72 13.93 -7.72 12.18
C GLU A 72 12.74 -7.64 11.22
N ILE A 73 13.00 -7.52 9.91
CA ILE A 73 11.97 -7.50 8.88
C ILE A 73 11.16 -8.81 8.88
N LEU A 74 11.82 -9.97 9.00
CA LEU A 74 11.14 -11.25 9.04
C LEU A 74 10.24 -11.37 10.27
N MET A 75 10.70 -10.93 11.44
CA MET A 75 9.88 -10.93 12.66
C MET A 75 8.62 -10.07 12.45
N THR A 76 8.76 -8.86 11.89
CA THR A 76 7.62 -7.99 11.57
C THR A 76 6.65 -8.64 10.56
N ILE A 77 7.14 -9.36 9.56
CA ILE A 77 6.27 -10.10 8.62
C ILE A 77 5.52 -11.23 9.34
N MET A 78 6.19 -11.92 10.27
CA MET A 78 5.64 -13.04 11.01
C MET A 78 4.62 -12.64 12.09
N GLU A 79 4.63 -11.40 12.58
CA GLU A 79 3.60 -10.85 13.48
C GLU A 79 2.20 -10.88 12.83
N GLY A 80 2.14 -10.87 11.51
CA GLY A 80 0.91 -11.04 10.73
C GLY A 80 0.18 -9.73 10.45
N CYS A 81 -0.82 -9.83 9.58
CA CYS A 81 -1.58 -8.71 9.05
C CYS A 81 -3.03 -9.14 8.78
N HIS A 82 -3.97 -8.74 9.64
CA HIS A 82 -5.36 -9.24 9.59
C HIS A 82 -6.13 -8.91 8.31
N PHE A 83 -5.78 -7.81 7.64
CA PHE A 83 -6.45 -7.38 6.41
C PHE A 83 -5.81 -7.96 5.15
N ALA A 84 -4.64 -8.59 5.25
CA ALA A 84 -4.02 -9.27 4.12
C ALA A 84 -4.65 -10.64 3.89
N ARG A 85 -4.82 -11.02 2.61
CA ARG A 85 -5.42 -12.31 2.20
C ARG A 85 -4.75 -13.53 2.85
N ARG A 86 -3.43 -13.48 3.08
CA ARG A 86 -2.64 -14.55 3.70
C ARG A 86 -2.34 -14.31 5.18
N GLN A 87 -2.99 -13.33 5.80
CA GLN A 87 -2.72 -12.87 7.16
C GLN A 87 -1.27 -12.42 7.39
N GLN A 88 -0.53 -12.09 6.34
CA GLN A 88 0.88 -11.68 6.37
C GLN A 88 1.16 -10.69 5.24
N PHE A 89 2.15 -9.82 5.43
CA PHE A 89 2.68 -8.98 4.37
C PHE A 89 3.57 -9.76 3.41
N PHE A 90 3.57 -9.35 2.15
CA PHE A 90 4.53 -9.84 1.16
C PHE A 90 5.67 -8.85 1.04
N TYR A 91 6.91 -9.35 1.07
CA TYR A 91 8.10 -8.56 0.83
C TYR A 91 8.79 -9.06 -0.44
N SER A 92 8.96 -8.17 -1.43
CA SER A 92 9.70 -8.45 -2.66
C SER A 92 10.98 -7.62 -2.68
N VAL A 93 12.05 -8.23 -3.16
CA VAL A 93 13.29 -7.56 -3.57
C VAL A 93 13.30 -7.33 -5.08
#